data_AF-A0A9D2IPK5-F1
#
_entry.id   AF-A0A9D2IPK5-F1
#
_cell.length_a   1.000
_cell.length_b   1.000
_cell.length_c   1.000
_cell.angle_alpha   90.00
_cell.angle_beta   90.00
_cell.angle_gamma   90.00
#
_symmetry.space_group_name_H-M   'P 1'
#
loop_
_entity.id
_entity.type
_entity.pdbx_description
1 polymer ?
#
loop_
_entity_poly.entity_id
_entity_poly.type
_entity_poly.pdbx_seq_one_letter_code
_entity_poly.pdbx_strand_id
1 'polypeptide(L)'
;MTSPLDSYTASMDDLCFSDEAKTRMVEALKDAEKNARPGTAAEVLTMPARRPKRHTRRWARVAAGLALALVLGGGGTVAVAAGVLPNPADVLSDVFGGAPAQTELLNDVGRPVGATATSNGVTVTAEAVVGDRSNYAVAYSIEFDDPSVLEELEFHEGGKLTYVGDAFLRVDGAMSGGGFARLYDADPTDNTLQLVEVMGVQTWNDAGVVGRTARFTMSKLEIFTDEGEIETLVAGDWNFKFEMNYVDTTVDLPAGQSTTWQGSDVTIDAVSVSSLGVTVDYTIDRQIGDLGPSGQMSDEALAEQAAVLGLPVIVTFADGTTFDATDANGSAVKRDGGTSVVTKARTYDRIVAAGDIVSVTVGDVEIPVSAA
;
A
#
# COMPACT_ATOMS: atom_id res chain seq x y z
N MET A 1 -8.19 -47.23 -6.20
CA MET A 1 -8.02 -45.97 -5.45
C MET A 1 -6.67 -45.42 -5.86
N THR A 2 -6.68 -44.44 -6.76
CA THR A 2 -5.50 -43.71 -7.21
C THR A 2 -5.20 -42.60 -6.20
N SER A 3 -3.91 -42.31 -5.98
CA SER A 3 -3.44 -41.43 -4.91
C SER A 3 -3.75 -39.96 -5.25
N PRO A 4 -4.10 -39.10 -4.28
CA PRO A 4 -4.34 -37.66 -4.51
C PRO A 4 -3.17 -36.91 -5.15
N LEU A 5 -1.94 -37.43 -5.01
CA LEU A 5 -0.72 -36.88 -5.63
C LEU A 5 -0.68 -37.09 -7.16
N ASP A 6 -1.32 -38.13 -7.68
CA ASP A 6 -1.37 -38.40 -9.13
C ASP A 6 -2.29 -37.38 -9.83
N SER A 7 -3.34 -36.91 -9.13
CA SER A 7 -4.27 -35.89 -9.61
C SER A 7 -3.65 -34.49 -9.67
N TYR A 8 -2.73 -34.18 -8.74
CA TYR A 8 -2.08 -32.88 -8.68
C TYR A 8 -1.01 -32.73 -9.77
N THR A 9 -0.20 -33.78 -9.96
CA THR A 9 0.85 -33.80 -11.00
C THR A 9 0.24 -33.73 -12.41
N ALA A 10 -0.90 -34.41 -12.64
CA ALA A 10 -1.63 -34.32 -13.91
C ALA A 10 -2.21 -32.92 -14.19
N SER A 11 -2.58 -32.16 -13.14
CA SER A 11 -3.11 -30.79 -13.31
C SER A 11 -2.03 -29.73 -13.58
N MET A 12 -0.77 -30.03 -13.26
CA MET A 12 0.38 -29.14 -13.51
C MET A 12 0.94 -29.28 -14.92
N ASP A 13 0.84 -30.46 -15.54
CA ASP A 13 1.27 -30.66 -16.93
C ASP A 13 0.43 -29.85 -17.94
N ASP A 14 -0.84 -29.55 -17.61
CA ASP A 14 -1.74 -28.73 -18.42
C ASP A 14 -1.44 -27.21 -18.36
N LEU A 15 -0.54 -26.77 -17.46
CA LEU A 15 -0.12 -25.36 -17.31
C LEU A 15 1.18 -25.04 -18.05
N CYS A 16 1.78 -26.00 -18.74
CA CYS A 16 2.99 -25.78 -19.53
C CYS A 16 2.64 -25.32 -20.96
N PHE A 17 3.33 -24.27 -21.44
CA PHE A 17 3.29 -23.92 -22.86
C PHE A 17 3.67 -25.13 -23.71
N SER A 18 2.88 -25.42 -24.75
CA SER A 18 3.23 -26.46 -25.72
C SER A 18 4.58 -26.16 -26.36
N ASP A 19 5.30 -27.20 -26.79
CA ASP A 19 6.60 -27.02 -27.45
C ASP A 19 6.51 -26.14 -28.71
N GLU A 20 5.35 -26.14 -29.37
CA GLU A 20 5.03 -25.28 -30.49
C GLU A 20 4.83 -23.81 -30.08
N ALA A 21 4.24 -23.54 -28.90
CA ALA A 21 4.14 -22.20 -28.34
C ALA A 21 5.51 -21.66 -27.93
N LYS A 22 6.35 -22.49 -27.29
CA LYS A 22 7.73 -22.14 -26.94
C LYS A 22 8.56 -21.82 -28.19
N THR A 23 8.42 -22.62 -29.24
CA THR A 23 9.13 -22.40 -30.51
C THR A 23 8.71 -21.08 -31.17
N ARG A 24 7.40 -20.77 -31.19
CA ARG A 24 6.90 -19.48 -31.71
C ARG A 24 7.40 -18.28 -30.90
N MET A 25 7.49 -18.37 -29.57
CA MET A 25 8.02 -17.30 -28.73
C MET A 25 9.50 -17.04 -29.00
N VAL A 26 10.30 -18.10 -29.18
CA VAL A 26 11.73 -17.99 -29.52
C VAL A 26 11.92 -17.38 -30.91
N GLU A 27 11.07 -17.73 -31.88
CA GLU A 27 11.12 -17.17 -33.23
C GLU A 27 10.73 -15.69 -33.25
N ALA A 28 9.70 -15.30 -32.49
CA ALA A 28 9.30 -13.90 -32.29
C ALA A 28 10.41 -13.05 -31.65
N LEU A 29 11.15 -13.60 -30.67
CA LEU A 29 12.29 -12.92 -30.05
C LEU A 29 13.46 -12.73 -31.02
N LYS A 30 13.76 -13.73 -31.86
CA LYS A 30 14.80 -13.64 -32.89
C LYS A 30 14.46 -12.61 -33.97
N ASP A 31 13.18 -12.51 -34.34
CA ASP A 31 12.72 -11.50 -35.29
C ASP A 31 12.74 -10.09 -34.70
N ALA A 32 12.46 -9.93 -33.40
CA ALA A 32 12.59 -8.66 -32.71
C ALA A 32 14.07 -8.20 -32.65
N GLU A 33 14.99 -9.12 -32.38
CA GLU A 33 16.43 -8.85 -32.35
C GLU A 33 16.99 -8.52 -33.74
N LYS A 34 16.53 -9.20 -34.79
CA LYS A 34 16.95 -8.95 -36.18
C LYS A 34 16.46 -7.60 -36.74
N ASN A 35 15.37 -7.07 -36.18
CA ASN A 35 14.81 -5.77 -36.57
C ASN A 35 15.35 -4.59 -35.74
N ALA A 36 16.17 -4.85 -34.72
CA ALA A 36 16.91 -3.82 -34.00
C ALA A 36 18.09 -3.32 -34.84
N ARG A 37 18.01 -2.08 -35.34
CA ARG A 37 19.10 -1.43 -36.09
C ARG A 37 20.18 -0.92 -35.13
N PRO A 38 21.48 -1.19 -35.36
CA PRO A 38 22.55 -0.66 -34.51
C PRO A 38 23.07 0.70 -35.00
N GLY A 39 22.96 1.71 -34.14
CA GLY A 39 23.95 2.78 -33.92
C GLY A 39 24.09 3.95 -34.92
N THR A 40 24.01 5.18 -34.43
CA THR A 40 24.89 6.27 -34.90
C THR A 40 25.16 7.25 -33.75
N ALA A 41 26.45 7.48 -33.49
CA ALA A 41 26.97 8.39 -32.47
C ALA A 41 27.09 9.83 -33.01
N ALA A 42 26.91 10.79 -32.09
CA ALA A 42 27.38 12.18 -32.04
C ALA A 42 27.56 12.98 -33.36
N GLU A 43 26.80 14.07 -33.50
CA GLU A 43 27.23 15.24 -34.27
C GLU A 43 26.89 16.54 -33.52
N VAL A 44 27.95 17.25 -33.11
CA VAL A 44 27.91 18.62 -32.62
C VAL A 44 27.72 19.54 -33.81
N LEU A 45 26.61 20.26 -33.89
CA LEU A 45 26.44 21.41 -34.78
C LEU A 45 25.97 22.63 -34.00
N THR A 46 26.92 23.55 -33.81
CA THR A 46 26.74 24.95 -33.43
C THR A 46 25.73 25.66 -34.35
N MET A 47 24.80 26.43 -33.77
CA MET A 47 23.98 27.40 -34.51
C MET A 47 24.03 28.80 -33.87
N PRO A 48 23.99 29.89 -34.69
CA PRO A 48 24.31 31.24 -34.25
C PRO A 48 23.09 32.00 -33.67
N ALA A 49 23.42 33.02 -32.88
CA ALA A 49 22.48 33.94 -32.25
C ALA A 49 21.75 34.89 -33.23
N ARG A 50 20.44 35.08 -33.05
CA ARG A 50 19.75 36.38 -33.21
C ARG A 50 18.39 36.43 -32.50
N ARG A 51 18.11 37.60 -31.91
CA ARG A 51 17.04 38.00 -30.98
C ARG A 51 15.72 38.43 -31.72
N PRO A 52 14.60 38.79 -31.03
CA PRO A 52 13.30 38.16 -31.23
C PRO A 52 12.20 39.10 -31.78
N LYS A 53 11.02 38.55 -32.12
CA LYS A 53 9.76 39.31 -32.19
C LYS A 53 8.64 38.59 -31.42
N ARG A 54 7.95 39.40 -30.62
CA ARG A 54 6.85 39.10 -29.69
C ARG A 54 5.63 38.48 -30.37
N HIS A 55 5.00 37.50 -29.70
CA HIS A 55 3.54 37.50 -29.56
C HIS A 55 3.15 36.93 -28.19
N THR A 56 2.18 37.58 -27.58
CA THR A 56 1.74 37.45 -26.18
C THR A 56 0.50 36.59 -26.04
N ARG A 57 0.44 35.73 -25.01
CA ARG A 57 -0.70 35.43 -24.10
C ARG A 57 -0.34 34.19 -23.27
N ARG A 58 0.12 34.38 -22.02
CA ARG A 58 -0.67 34.31 -20.77
C ARG A 58 -1.22 32.90 -20.48
N TRP A 59 -0.45 32.07 -19.76
CA TRP A 59 -0.88 31.27 -18.59
C TRP A 59 0.33 31.25 -17.64
N ALA A 60 0.20 31.96 -16.52
CA ALA A 60 1.27 32.11 -15.54
C ALA A 60 1.15 31.02 -14.48
N ARG A 61 2.13 30.11 -14.49
CA ARG A 61 2.81 29.47 -13.36
C ARG A 61 2.09 29.55 -12.01
N VAL A 62 1.53 28.42 -11.56
CA VAL A 62 1.47 28.11 -10.12
C VAL A 62 2.88 27.67 -9.74
N ALA A 63 3.61 28.57 -9.08
CA ALA A 63 4.95 28.29 -8.57
C ALA A 63 4.81 27.55 -7.23
N ALA A 64 5.63 26.51 -7.08
CA ALA A 64 5.87 25.77 -5.86
C ALA A 64 6.14 26.73 -4.67
N GLY A 65 5.45 26.49 -3.57
CA GLY A 65 5.67 27.14 -2.29
C GLY A 65 5.88 26.08 -1.22
N LEU A 66 7.03 25.42 -1.22
CA LEU A 66 7.52 24.68 -0.05
C LEU A 66 7.83 25.71 1.05
N ALA A 67 6.89 25.89 1.97
CA ALA A 67 7.11 26.68 3.16
C ALA A 67 7.96 25.87 4.15
N LEU A 68 9.25 26.18 4.20
CA LEU A 68 10.18 25.64 5.18
C LEU A 68 9.81 26.19 6.57
N ALA A 69 9.01 25.44 7.33
CA ALA A 69 8.69 25.77 8.71
C ALA A 69 9.75 25.13 9.65
N LEU A 70 10.87 25.84 9.83
CA LEU A 70 11.78 25.62 10.94
C LEU A 70 11.07 25.96 12.26
N VAL A 71 10.65 24.95 13.02
CA VAL A 71 10.30 25.12 14.43
C VAL A 71 11.43 24.54 15.27
N LEU A 72 12.32 25.45 15.68
CA LEU A 72 13.29 25.21 16.75
C LEU A 72 12.54 24.96 18.06
N GLY A 73 12.72 23.77 18.64
CA GLY A 73 12.13 23.41 19.92
C GLY A 73 12.61 22.06 20.46
N GLY A 74 13.89 22.01 20.85
CA GLY A 74 14.43 21.04 21.83
C GLY A 74 14.88 19.67 21.31
N GLY A 75 16.19 19.50 21.12
CA GLY A 75 16.88 18.21 21.27
C GLY A 75 16.69 17.18 20.17
N GLY A 76 17.04 17.51 18.93
CA GLY A 76 17.15 16.56 17.82
C GLY A 76 17.52 17.34 16.57
N THR A 77 18.69 17.10 15.99
CA THR A 77 19.11 17.74 14.75
C THR A 77 18.26 17.19 13.62
N VAL A 78 17.15 17.86 13.27
CA VAL A 78 16.44 17.60 12.02
C VAL A 78 17.31 18.15 10.89
N ALA A 79 18.17 17.30 10.33
CA ALA A 79 18.94 17.61 9.15
C ALA A 79 18.05 17.35 7.93
N VAL A 80 17.56 18.42 7.30
CA VAL A 80 16.91 18.29 5.99
C VAL A 80 18.02 18.09 4.97
N ALA A 81 18.24 16.86 4.52
CA ALA A 81 19.09 16.61 3.37
C ALA A 81 18.41 17.23 2.14
N ALA A 82 19.03 18.24 1.54
CA ALA A 82 18.59 18.83 0.29
C ALA A 82 18.97 17.90 -0.89
N GLY A 83 18.43 16.68 -0.88
CA GLY A 83 18.42 15.76 -2.01
C GLY A 83 17.18 15.99 -2.87
N VAL A 84 17.22 15.56 -4.14
CA VAL A 84 16.00 15.44 -4.95
C VAL A 84 15.16 14.37 -4.27
N LEU A 85 14.01 14.73 -3.71
CA LEU A 85 13.11 13.77 -3.08
C LEU A 85 12.69 12.73 -4.13
N PRO A 86 12.82 11.42 -3.86
CA PRO A 86 12.37 10.38 -4.77
C PRO A 86 10.87 10.49 -4.99
N ASN A 87 10.43 10.07 -6.17
CA ASN A 87 9.05 10.18 -6.57
C ASN A 87 8.23 9.09 -5.83
N PRO A 88 7.04 9.37 -5.27
CA PRO A 88 6.23 8.36 -4.61
C PRO A 88 6.03 7.08 -5.42
N ALA A 89 5.94 7.20 -6.74
CA ALA A 89 5.81 6.06 -7.62
C ALA A 89 7.05 5.17 -7.70
N ASP A 90 8.25 5.74 -7.56
CA ASP A 90 9.51 5.00 -7.62
C ASP A 90 9.70 4.14 -6.36
N VAL A 91 9.05 4.49 -5.25
CA VAL A 91 9.20 3.80 -3.95
C VAL A 91 7.99 2.91 -3.61
N LEU A 92 6.82 3.17 -4.23
CA LEU A 92 5.59 2.44 -3.96
C LEU A 92 5.21 1.44 -5.07
N SER A 93 5.87 1.48 -6.23
CA SER A 93 5.68 0.50 -7.31
C SER A 93 5.96 -0.93 -6.86
N ASP A 94 6.90 -1.12 -5.95
CA ASP A 94 7.31 -2.46 -5.51
C ASP A 94 6.28 -3.08 -4.56
N VAL A 95 5.45 -2.24 -3.93
CA VAL A 95 4.36 -2.67 -3.05
C VAL A 95 3.04 -2.81 -3.78
N PHE A 96 2.80 -1.98 -4.80
CA PHE A 96 1.51 -1.84 -5.48
C PHE A 96 1.53 -2.12 -6.99
N GLY A 97 2.64 -2.63 -7.53
CA GLY A 97 2.84 -2.91 -8.95
C GLY A 97 3.52 -1.76 -9.71
N GLY A 98 4.45 -2.14 -10.59
CA GLY A 98 5.26 -1.21 -11.39
C GLY A 98 4.72 -0.91 -12.78
N ALA A 99 3.42 -1.10 -13.04
CA ALA A 99 2.86 -0.75 -14.34
C ALA A 99 2.88 0.78 -14.52
N PRO A 100 3.27 1.33 -15.69
CA PRO A 100 3.41 2.78 -15.87
C PRO A 100 2.18 3.61 -15.50
N ALA A 101 0.96 3.07 -15.70
CA ALA A 101 -0.28 3.74 -15.31
C ALA A 101 -0.45 3.85 -13.78
N GLN A 102 0.05 2.86 -13.02
CA GLN A 102 0.07 2.90 -11.56
C GLN A 102 1.12 3.89 -11.06
N THR A 103 2.26 3.99 -11.76
CA THR A 103 3.31 4.98 -11.50
C THR A 103 2.80 6.41 -11.68
N GLU A 104 2.06 6.72 -12.75
CA GLU A 104 1.47 8.05 -12.94
C GLU A 104 0.45 8.39 -11.85
N LEU A 105 -0.42 7.43 -11.51
CA LEU A 105 -1.43 7.60 -10.46
C LEU A 105 -0.78 7.86 -9.09
N LEU A 106 0.28 7.10 -8.74
CA LEU A 106 1.05 7.30 -7.51
C LEU A 106 1.67 8.70 -7.42
N ASN A 107 2.07 9.32 -8.54
CA ASN A 107 2.55 10.71 -8.56
C ASN A 107 1.43 11.71 -8.30
N ASP A 108 0.22 11.41 -8.78
CA ASP A 108 -0.94 12.27 -8.61
C ASP A 108 -1.49 12.21 -7.19
N VAL A 109 -1.54 11.01 -6.59
CA VAL A 109 -2.16 10.78 -5.26
C VAL A 109 -1.16 10.86 -4.11
N GLY A 110 0.08 10.44 -4.35
CA GLY A 110 1.16 10.45 -3.38
C GLY A 110 1.79 11.83 -3.24
N ARG A 111 2.41 12.09 -2.09
CA ARG A 111 3.20 13.30 -1.87
C ARG A 111 4.56 12.97 -1.28
N PRO A 112 5.62 13.64 -1.76
CA PRO A 112 6.93 13.49 -1.15
C PRO A 112 6.91 14.09 0.26
N VAL A 113 7.66 13.45 1.16
CA VAL A 113 7.73 13.81 2.59
C VAL A 113 9.10 14.39 2.92
N GLY A 114 10.17 13.61 2.79
CA GLY A 114 11.56 14.04 3.01
C GLY A 114 11.93 14.28 4.48
N ALA A 115 11.17 13.73 5.42
CA ALA A 115 11.47 13.83 6.85
C ALA A 115 12.41 12.70 7.26
N THR A 116 13.50 13.02 7.94
CA THR A 116 14.57 12.05 8.22
C THR A 116 15.04 12.09 9.68
N ALA A 117 15.67 11.00 10.10
CA ALA A 117 16.51 10.95 11.29
C ALA A 117 17.71 10.04 11.02
N THR A 118 18.85 10.33 11.66
CA THR A 118 20.05 9.49 11.59
C THR A 118 20.49 9.11 12.99
N SER A 119 20.76 7.83 13.20
CA SER A 119 21.27 7.31 14.46
C SER A 119 22.14 6.09 14.19
N ASN A 120 23.28 5.97 14.89
CA ASN A 120 24.19 4.81 14.82
C ASN A 120 24.54 4.34 13.40
N GLY A 121 24.87 5.29 12.52
CA GLY A 121 25.29 4.99 11.15
C GLY A 121 24.16 4.54 10.23
N VAL A 122 22.90 4.74 10.61
CA VAL A 122 21.74 4.47 9.76
C VAL A 122 20.84 5.69 9.69
N THR A 123 20.45 6.07 8.47
CA THR A 123 19.53 7.17 8.17
C THR A 123 18.19 6.62 7.72
N VAL A 124 17.12 6.97 8.42
CA VAL A 124 15.75 6.65 8.04
C VAL A 124 15.08 7.89 7.48
N THR A 125 14.51 7.78 6.28
CA THR A 125 13.80 8.87 5.60
C THR A 125 12.39 8.41 5.26
N ALA A 126 11.35 9.17 5.66
CA ALA A 126 10.03 9.05 5.06
C ALA A 126 10.07 9.71 3.68
N GLU A 127 9.93 8.90 2.63
CA GLU A 127 10.06 9.34 1.25
C GLU A 127 8.75 9.87 0.72
N ALA A 128 7.68 9.10 0.90
CA ALA A 128 6.38 9.40 0.33
C ALA A 128 5.23 8.90 1.19
N VAL A 129 4.11 9.62 1.10
CA VAL A 129 2.84 9.22 1.69
C VAL A 129 1.75 9.21 0.63
N VAL A 130 0.94 8.15 0.64
CA VAL A 130 -0.32 8.05 -0.10
C VAL A 130 -1.41 7.62 0.88
N GLY A 131 -2.66 7.99 0.63
CA GLY A 131 -3.73 7.65 1.53
C GLY A 131 -5.11 7.88 0.94
N ASP A 132 -6.10 7.44 1.68
CA ASP A 132 -7.50 7.73 1.49
C ASP A 132 -8.10 8.13 2.85
N ARG A 133 -9.43 8.21 2.98
CA ARG A 133 -10.08 8.55 4.26
C ARG A 133 -9.78 7.57 5.40
N SER A 134 -9.63 6.28 5.08
CA SER A 134 -9.61 5.14 6.02
C SER A 134 -8.30 4.36 6.01
N ASN A 135 -7.37 4.65 5.10
CA ASN A 135 -6.10 3.95 4.95
C ASN A 135 -4.98 4.92 4.56
N TYR A 136 -3.75 4.59 4.90
CA TYR A 136 -2.56 5.24 4.35
C TYR A 136 -1.45 4.23 4.09
N ALA A 137 -0.54 4.59 3.20
CA ALA A 137 0.74 3.94 3.04
C ALA A 137 1.87 4.98 3.12
N VAL A 138 2.92 4.67 3.87
CA VAL A 138 4.14 5.47 3.95
C VAL A 138 5.31 4.61 3.52
N ALA A 139 6.10 5.11 2.58
CA ALA A 139 7.35 4.50 2.18
C ALA A 139 8.53 5.20 2.84
N TYR A 140 9.47 4.40 3.32
CA TYR A 140 10.71 4.84 3.94
C TYR A 140 11.91 4.21 3.24
N SER A 141 13.00 4.95 3.20
CA SER A 141 14.35 4.43 2.93
C SER A 141 15.13 4.33 4.25
N ILE A 142 15.96 3.31 4.35
CA ILE A 142 16.84 3.02 5.49
C ILE A 142 18.24 2.82 4.93
N GLU A 143 19.01 3.91 4.90
CA GLU A 143 20.37 3.95 4.35
C GLU A 143 21.39 3.61 5.45
N PHE A 144 22.30 2.68 5.17
CA PHE A 144 23.38 2.25 6.06
C PHE A 144 24.71 2.89 5.65
N ASP A 145 25.40 3.55 6.58
CA ASP A 145 26.77 4.07 6.36
C ASP A 145 27.76 2.92 6.07
N ASP A 146 27.48 1.73 6.63
CA ASP A 146 28.26 0.50 6.42
C ASP A 146 27.44 -0.54 5.63
N PRO A 147 27.68 -0.70 4.31
CA PRO A 147 26.90 -1.63 3.48
C PRO A 147 27.14 -3.10 3.81
N SER A 148 28.22 -3.47 4.52
CA SER A 148 28.48 -4.87 4.83
C SER A 148 27.42 -5.49 5.74
N VAL A 149 26.65 -4.67 6.46
CA VAL A 149 25.47 -5.12 7.23
C VAL A 149 24.45 -5.83 6.34
N LEU A 150 24.33 -5.42 5.07
CA LEU A 150 23.40 -6.00 4.11
C LEU A 150 23.95 -7.26 3.44
N GLU A 151 25.27 -7.34 3.25
CA GLU A 151 25.94 -8.49 2.62
C GLU A 151 25.78 -9.80 3.40
N GLU A 152 25.53 -9.71 4.71
CA GLU A 152 25.36 -10.85 5.61
C GLU A 152 23.90 -11.34 5.67
N LEU A 153 22.95 -10.66 5.01
CA LEU A 153 21.52 -10.96 5.09
C LEU A 153 21.08 -11.98 4.04
N GLU A 154 20.20 -12.88 4.45
CA GLU A 154 19.51 -13.79 3.55
C GLU A 154 18.15 -13.21 3.15
N PHE A 155 18.02 -12.86 1.87
CA PHE A 155 16.78 -12.29 1.32
C PHE A 155 15.86 -13.37 0.75
N HIS A 156 14.56 -13.25 1.04
CA HIS A 156 13.53 -14.07 0.41
C HIS A 156 13.19 -13.56 -1.00
N GLU A 157 12.27 -14.26 -1.67
CA GLU A 157 11.80 -13.90 -3.01
C GLU A 157 11.35 -12.43 -3.11
N GLY A 158 11.93 -11.71 -4.09
CA GLY A 158 11.68 -10.29 -4.31
C GLY A 158 12.40 -9.37 -3.34
N GLY A 159 13.55 -9.80 -2.78
CA GLY A 159 14.40 -8.97 -1.92
C GLY A 159 13.83 -8.77 -0.51
N LYS A 160 12.90 -9.62 -0.06
CA LYS A 160 12.16 -9.38 1.19
C LYS A 160 12.89 -9.91 2.41
N LEU A 161 12.66 -9.24 3.55
CA LEU A 161 13.08 -9.69 4.87
C LEU A 161 11.87 -9.89 5.78
N THR A 162 11.93 -10.86 6.68
CA THR A 162 10.86 -11.08 7.67
C THR A 162 10.99 -10.06 8.81
N TYR A 163 10.33 -8.92 8.69
CA TYR A 163 10.43 -7.81 9.64
C TYR A 163 9.79 -8.10 11.02
N VAL A 164 10.49 -7.75 12.11
CA VAL A 164 10.02 -7.99 13.51
C VAL A 164 9.19 -6.84 14.08
N GLY A 165 9.07 -5.70 13.38
CA GLY A 165 8.14 -4.63 13.75
C GLY A 165 8.55 -3.82 14.99
N ASP A 166 9.18 -2.67 14.76
CA ASP A 166 9.47 -1.66 15.81
C ASP A 166 9.19 -0.22 15.34
N ALA A 167 9.24 0.01 14.03
CA ALA A 167 8.77 1.23 13.40
C ALA A 167 7.30 1.47 13.78
N PHE A 168 7.04 2.66 14.31
CA PHE A 168 5.72 3.04 14.76
C PHE A 168 5.39 4.44 14.28
N LEU A 169 4.40 4.52 13.39
CA LEU A 169 3.83 5.79 12.94
C LEU A 169 2.53 6.11 13.68
N ARG A 170 2.57 7.15 14.51
CA ARG A 170 1.38 7.70 15.16
C ARG A 170 0.88 8.91 14.40
N VAL A 171 -0.40 8.92 14.03
CA VAL A 171 -1.05 10.09 13.45
C VAL A 171 -1.91 10.80 14.49
N ASP A 172 -1.75 12.12 14.65
CA ASP A 172 -2.44 12.89 15.67
C ASP A 172 -3.97 12.83 15.51
N GLY A 173 -4.68 12.51 16.61
CA GLY A 173 -6.14 12.38 16.62
C GLY A 173 -6.69 11.18 15.85
N ALA A 174 -5.82 10.29 15.36
CA ALA A 174 -6.20 9.02 14.80
C ALA A 174 -6.18 7.91 15.86
N MET A 175 -7.04 6.93 15.67
CA MET A 175 -6.97 5.60 16.26
C MET A 175 -6.35 4.70 15.19
N SER A 176 -5.32 3.95 15.55
CA SER A 176 -4.69 3.02 14.61
C SER A 176 -5.60 1.83 14.34
N GLY A 177 -5.84 1.53 13.06
CA GLY A 177 -6.39 0.25 12.62
C GLY A 177 -5.28 -0.79 12.43
N GLY A 178 -5.67 -2.02 12.07
CA GLY A 178 -4.73 -3.05 11.65
C GLY A 178 -4.07 -2.71 10.30
N GLY A 179 -2.89 -3.26 10.06
CA GLY A 179 -2.12 -3.04 8.85
C GLY A 179 -0.97 -4.02 8.73
N PHE A 180 -0.07 -3.76 7.80
CA PHE A 180 1.16 -4.53 7.63
C PHE A 180 2.32 -3.60 7.30
N ALA A 181 3.54 -4.07 7.60
CA ALA A 181 4.76 -3.47 7.14
C ALA A 181 5.52 -4.48 6.27
N ARG A 182 6.21 -4.00 5.23
CA ARG A 182 7.10 -4.81 4.38
C ARG A 182 8.48 -4.19 4.36
N LEU A 183 9.48 -4.97 4.76
CA LEU A 183 10.90 -4.64 4.67
C LEU A 183 11.52 -5.43 3.52
N TYR A 184 12.23 -4.75 2.64
CA TYR A 184 12.85 -5.36 1.46
C TYR A 184 14.02 -4.52 0.96
N ASP A 185 14.78 -5.08 0.02
CA ASP A 185 15.84 -4.43 -0.73
C ASP A 185 15.44 -4.34 -2.20
N ALA A 186 15.23 -3.12 -2.68
CA ALA A 186 14.84 -2.81 -4.06
C ALA A 186 16.04 -2.82 -5.02
N ASP A 187 17.24 -2.46 -4.55
CA ASP A 187 18.47 -2.45 -5.34
C ASP A 187 19.63 -3.04 -4.51
N PRO A 188 19.92 -4.35 -4.65
CA PRO A 188 20.95 -5.02 -3.85
C PRO A 188 22.38 -4.57 -4.18
N THR A 189 22.55 -3.57 -5.05
CA THR A 189 23.85 -2.96 -5.34
C THR A 189 24.10 -1.68 -4.56
N ASP A 190 23.10 -1.19 -3.82
CA ASP A 190 23.20 -0.03 -2.95
C ASP A 190 23.28 -0.42 -1.46
N ASN A 191 23.22 0.59 -0.59
CA ASN A 191 23.31 0.47 0.86
C ASN A 191 21.97 0.75 1.57
N THR A 192 20.83 0.55 0.91
CA THR A 192 19.53 1.05 1.34
C THR A 192 18.46 -0.03 1.34
N LEU A 193 17.82 -0.23 2.50
CA LEU A 193 16.58 -1.01 2.59
C LEU A 193 15.35 -0.10 2.46
N GLN A 194 14.26 -0.67 1.96
CA GLN A 194 12.95 -0.01 1.89
C GLN A 194 12.00 -0.62 2.90
N LEU A 195 11.29 0.24 3.61
CA LEU A 195 10.20 -0.12 4.50
C LEU A 195 8.93 0.54 4.01
N VAL A 196 7.85 -0.22 3.84
CA VAL A 196 6.52 0.34 3.54
C VAL A 196 5.53 -0.10 4.59
N GLU A 197 4.93 0.87 5.28
CA GLU A 197 3.84 0.65 6.23
C GLU A 197 2.51 0.96 5.55
N VAL A 198 1.59 0.00 5.54
CA VAL A 198 0.22 0.17 5.05
C VAL A 198 -0.72 -0.06 6.22
N MET A 199 -1.47 0.97 6.59
CA MET A 199 -2.25 0.98 7.82
C MET A 199 -3.68 1.44 7.56
N GLY A 200 -4.63 0.72 8.16
CA GLY A 200 -5.97 1.25 8.37
C GLY A 200 -5.95 2.35 9.43
N VAL A 201 -6.81 3.35 9.28
CA VAL A 201 -6.92 4.47 10.20
C VAL A 201 -8.38 4.80 10.47
N GLN A 202 -8.69 5.02 11.74
CA GLN A 202 -10.01 5.45 12.18
C GLN A 202 -9.85 6.76 12.95
N THR A 203 -10.87 7.60 12.95
CA THR A 203 -10.88 8.82 13.75
C THR A 203 -12.21 8.96 14.46
N TRP A 204 -12.25 9.71 15.56
CA TRP A 204 -13.46 9.82 16.39
C TRP A 204 -14.66 10.51 15.70
N ASN A 205 -14.42 11.16 14.57
CA ASN A 205 -15.43 11.94 13.84
C ASN A 205 -15.51 11.53 12.37
N ASP A 206 -14.98 10.35 12.03
CA ASP A 206 -14.90 9.80 10.67
C ASP A 206 -14.22 10.73 9.65
N ALA A 207 -13.51 11.75 10.12
CA ALA A 207 -12.70 12.59 9.28
C ALA A 207 -11.41 11.84 8.93
N GLY A 208 -10.96 11.95 7.67
CA GLY A 208 -9.66 11.42 7.28
C GLY A 208 -8.50 12.03 8.08
N VAL A 209 -7.29 11.53 7.83
CA VAL A 209 -6.07 12.01 8.47
C VAL A 209 -5.27 13.01 7.63
N VAL A 210 -5.81 13.43 6.49
CA VAL A 210 -5.21 14.49 5.66
C VAL A 210 -4.98 15.76 6.47
N GLY A 211 -3.78 16.34 6.33
CA GLY A 211 -3.32 17.55 7.02
C GLY A 211 -2.93 17.34 8.49
N ARG A 212 -3.05 16.13 9.03
CA ARG A 212 -2.66 15.83 10.42
C ARG A 212 -1.16 15.53 10.51
N THR A 213 -0.58 15.75 11.69
CA THR A 213 0.83 15.41 11.95
C THR A 213 0.98 13.92 12.22
N ALA A 214 1.84 13.26 11.44
CA ALA A 214 2.34 11.92 11.69
C ALA A 214 3.69 12.01 12.42
N ARG A 215 3.91 11.09 13.37
CA ARG A 215 5.08 11.03 14.25
C ARG A 215 5.65 9.64 14.17
N PHE A 216 6.81 9.52 13.54
CA PHE A 216 7.52 8.28 13.40
C PHE A 216 8.48 8.11 14.58
N THR A 217 8.52 6.90 15.14
CA THR A 217 9.51 6.48 16.11
C THR A 217 9.98 5.06 15.80
N MET A 218 11.29 4.84 15.86
CA MET A 218 11.91 3.52 15.80
C MET A 218 13.12 3.52 16.75
N SER A 219 13.30 2.43 17.47
CA SER A 219 14.38 2.19 18.43
C SER A 219 15.35 1.09 17.98
N LYS A 220 14.94 0.25 17.04
CA LYS A 220 15.73 -0.82 16.46
C LYS A 220 15.17 -1.28 15.12
N LEU A 221 16.05 -1.84 14.29
CA LEU A 221 15.69 -2.59 13.09
C LEU A 221 15.99 -4.06 13.33
N GLU A 222 14.96 -4.88 13.31
CA GLU A 222 15.04 -6.32 13.60
C GLU A 222 14.34 -7.15 12.54
N ILE A 223 14.91 -8.33 12.27
CA ILE A 223 14.38 -9.33 11.36
C ILE A 223 14.29 -10.70 12.04
N PHE A 224 13.41 -11.57 11.54
CA PHE A 224 13.45 -12.99 11.82
C PHE A 224 14.34 -13.67 10.78
N THR A 225 15.31 -14.44 11.24
CA THR A 225 16.15 -15.28 10.37
C THR A 225 15.43 -16.58 10.00
N ASP A 226 15.96 -17.29 9.01
CA ASP A 226 15.43 -18.60 8.59
C ASP A 226 15.56 -19.67 9.70
N GLU A 227 16.47 -19.47 10.65
CA GLU A 227 16.59 -20.29 11.88
C GLU A 227 15.51 -19.98 12.92
N GLY A 228 14.68 -18.96 12.69
CA GLY A 228 13.63 -18.53 13.60
C GLY A 228 14.13 -17.69 14.78
N GLU A 229 15.32 -17.09 14.67
CA GLU A 229 15.88 -16.19 15.66
C GLU A 229 15.56 -14.72 15.32
N ILE A 230 15.46 -13.87 16.34
CA ILE A 230 15.35 -12.42 16.13
C ILE A 230 16.78 -11.88 16.06
N GLU A 231 17.12 -11.28 14.93
CA GLU A 231 18.37 -10.60 14.72
C GLU A 231 18.15 -9.07 14.74
N THR A 232 18.95 -8.36 15.54
CA THR A 232 18.97 -6.90 15.55
C THR A 232 20.06 -6.39 14.61
N LEU A 233 19.66 -5.84 13.46
CA LEU A 233 20.59 -5.25 12.49
C LEU A 233 21.23 -3.97 13.05
N VAL A 234 20.41 -3.12 13.67
CA VAL A 234 20.88 -1.90 14.32
C VAL A 234 19.92 -1.47 15.44
N ALA A 235 20.46 -0.95 16.53
CA ALA A 235 19.69 -0.24 17.57
C ALA A 235 20.00 1.25 17.49
N GLY A 236 19.04 2.12 17.81
CA GLY A 236 19.21 3.58 17.70
C GLY A 236 18.00 4.36 18.22
N ASP A 237 17.93 5.63 17.89
CA ASP A 237 16.78 6.50 18.16
C ASP A 237 16.47 7.33 16.92
N TRP A 238 15.48 6.87 16.14
CA TRP A 238 14.97 7.58 14.98
C TRP A 238 13.61 8.15 15.32
N ASN A 239 13.54 9.48 15.41
CA ASN A 239 12.32 10.20 15.68
C ASN A 239 12.20 11.40 14.74
N PHE A 240 11.07 11.48 14.04
CA PHE A 240 10.74 12.63 13.20
C PHE A 240 9.22 12.75 13.04
N LYS A 241 8.79 13.85 12.42
CA LYS A 241 7.38 14.11 12.16
C LYS A 241 7.19 14.75 10.80
N PHE A 242 6.05 14.50 10.19
CA PHE A 242 5.65 15.09 8.93
C PHE A 242 4.13 15.28 8.88
N GLU A 243 3.64 15.98 7.86
CA GLU A 243 2.22 16.17 7.63
C GLU A 243 1.70 15.09 6.67
N MET A 244 0.55 14.48 6.97
CA MET A 244 -0.16 13.57 6.07
C MET A 244 -0.80 14.38 4.94
N ASN A 245 -0.02 14.76 3.93
CA ASN A 245 -0.41 15.73 2.91
C ASN A 245 -0.89 15.09 1.58
N TYR A 246 -1.21 13.79 1.58
CA TYR A 246 -1.69 13.05 0.41
C TYR A 246 -3.05 13.57 -0.13
N VAL A 247 -3.40 13.17 -1.35
CA VAL A 247 -4.73 13.45 -1.93
C VAL A 247 -5.69 12.35 -1.53
N ASP A 248 -6.76 12.71 -0.82
CA ASP A 248 -7.86 11.78 -0.55
C ASP A 248 -8.64 11.51 -1.85
N THR A 249 -8.62 10.25 -2.29
CA THR A 249 -9.34 9.77 -3.48
C THR A 249 -10.62 9.00 -3.14
N THR A 250 -11.06 9.03 -1.88
CA THR A 250 -12.26 8.31 -1.45
C THR A 250 -13.50 8.81 -2.17
N VAL A 251 -14.23 7.86 -2.78
CA VAL A 251 -15.54 8.04 -3.39
C VAL A 251 -16.56 7.25 -2.58
N ASP A 252 -17.56 7.95 -2.04
CA ASP A 252 -18.68 7.33 -1.34
C ASP A 252 -19.70 6.80 -2.36
N LEU A 253 -20.13 5.56 -2.16
CA LEU A 253 -21.10 4.87 -3.01
C LEU A 253 -22.50 4.91 -2.40
N PRO A 254 -23.57 4.68 -3.19
CA PRO A 254 -24.92 4.55 -2.65
C PRO A 254 -25.02 3.45 -1.61
N ALA A 255 -25.57 3.78 -0.44
CA ALA A 255 -25.77 2.86 0.69
C ALA A 255 -27.25 2.77 1.11
N GLY A 256 -27.56 1.92 2.10
CA GLY A 256 -28.89 1.68 2.66
C GLY A 256 -29.62 0.47 2.06
N GLN A 257 -28.98 -0.28 1.16
CA GLN A 257 -29.51 -1.54 0.64
C GLN A 257 -29.45 -2.63 1.72
N SER A 258 -30.24 -3.69 1.52
CA SER A 258 -30.26 -4.85 2.41
C SER A 258 -29.85 -6.11 1.66
N THR A 259 -29.16 -7.00 2.38
CA THR A 259 -28.72 -8.33 1.92
C THR A 259 -28.95 -9.33 3.06
N THR A 260 -28.65 -10.62 2.83
CA THR A 260 -28.69 -11.64 3.88
C THR A 260 -27.35 -12.37 3.96
N TRP A 261 -26.92 -12.69 5.17
CA TRP A 261 -25.70 -13.47 5.40
C TRP A 261 -25.96 -14.57 6.42
N GLN A 262 -25.79 -15.83 5.98
CA GLN A 262 -26.04 -17.02 6.80
C GLN A 262 -27.38 -16.98 7.55
N GLY A 263 -28.43 -16.46 6.91
CA GLY A 263 -29.78 -16.35 7.47
C GLY A 263 -30.03 -15.16 8.40
N SER A 264 -29.05 -14.26 8.59
CA SER A 264 -29.24 -12.98 9.27
C SER A 264 -29.44 -11.86 8.25
N ASP A 265 -30.34 -10.93 8.56
CA ASP A 265 -30.54 -9.72 7.77
C ASP A 265 -29.34 -8.78 7.95
N VAL A 266 -28.92 -8.15 6.86
CA VAL A 266 -27.81 -7.19 6.83
C VAL A 266 -28.28 -5.91 6.16
N THR A 267 -28.00 -4.77 6.79
CA THR A 267 -28.13 -3.44 6.18
C THR A 267 -26.74 -2.91 5.87
N ILE A 268 -26.52 -2.51 4.61
CA ILE A 268 -25.27 -1.89 4.16
C ILE A 268 -25.35 -0.41 4.50
N ASP A 269 -24.59 0.04 5.49
CA ASP A 269 -24.71 1.38 6.07
C ASP A 269 -23.88 2.41 5.31
N ALA A 270 -22.67 2.03 4.87
CA ALA A 270 -21.80 2.85 4.04
C ALA A 270 -20.87 1.98 3.19
N VAL A 271 -20.56 2.45 1.98
CA VAL A 271 -19.54 1.84 1.13
C VAL A 271 -18.72 2.96 0.51
N SER A 272 -17.41 2.81 0.54
CA SER A 272 -16.50 3.74 -0.12
C SER A 272 -15.33 3.01 -0.77
N VAL A 273 -14.88 3.51 -1.90
CA VAL A 273 -13.69 3.03 -2.61
C VAL A 273 -12.71 4.17 -2.78
N SER A 274 -11.43 3.86 -2.93
CA SER A 274 -10.36 4.82 -3.17
C SER A 274 -9.34 4.23 -4.12
N SER A 275 -8.26 4.97 -4.38
CA SER A 275 -7.13 4.40 -5.10
C SER A 275 -6.33 3.35 -4.34
N LEU A 276 -6.54 3.26 -3.03
CA LEU A 276 -5.84 2.34 -2.14
C LEU A 276 -6.68 1.16 -1.70
N GLY A 277 -8.00 1.29 -1.59
CA GLY A 277 -8.79 0.24 -0.99
C GLY A 277 -10.29 0.45 -1.00
N VAL A 278 -10.97 -0.46 -0.32
CA VAL A 278 -12.41 -0.45 -0.10
C VAL A 278 -12.70 -0.46 1.40
N THR A 279 -13.72 0.31 1.79
CA THR A 279 -14.30 0.29 3.14
C THR A 279 -15.80 0.02 3.04
N VAL A 280 -16.29 -0.90 3.88
CA VAL A 280 -17.70 -1.27 3.97
C VAL A 280 -18.12 -1.27 5.43
N ASP A 281 -19.16 -0.49 5.74
CA ASP A 281 -19.85 -0.53 7.02
C ASP A 281 -21.21 -1.21 6.84
N TYR A 282 -21.54 -2.12 7.74
CA TYR A 282 -22.83 -2.78 7.73
C TYR A 282 -23.31 -3.15 9.14
N THR A 283 -24.63 -3.19 9.29
CA THR A 283 -25.30 -3.67 10.48
C THR A 283 -25.91 -5.03 10.18
N ILE A 284 -25.54 -6.05 10.97
CA ILE A 284 -26.07 -7.40 10.85
C ILE A 284 -26.95 -7.75 12.05
N ASP A 285 -28.08 -8.40 11.80
CA ASP A 285 -28.96 -8.97 12.83
C ASP A 285 -28.37 -10.27 13.42
N ARG A 286 -27.22 -10.08 14.06
CA ARG A 286 -26.42 -11.08 14.75
C ARG A 286 -25.45 -10.37 15.69
N GLN A 287 -25.33 -10.84 16.93
CA GLN A 287 -24.29 -10.37 17.83
C GLN A 287 -22.97 -11.08 17.57
N ILE A 288 -21.87 -10.33 17.58
CA ILE A 288 -20.54 -10.93 17.58
C ILE A 288 -20.30 -11.70 18.88
N GLY A 289 -19.74 -12.90 18.78
CA GLY A 289 -19.41 -13.73 19.95
C GLY A 289 -18.38 -13.08 20.87
N ASP A 290 -18.38 -13.46 22.15
CA ASP A 290 -17.32 -13.06 23.08
C ASP A 290 -16.10 -13.96 22.91
N LEU A 291 -14.90 -13.40 23.09
CA LEU A 291 -13.62 -14.11 22.92
C LEU A 291 -13.35 -15.23 23.95
N GLY A 292 -14.28 -15.46 24.89
CA GLY A 292 -14.11 -16.40 26.00
C GLY A 292 -13.06 -15.92 27.03
N PRO A 293 -13.04 -16.52 28.24
CA PRO A 293 -12.18 -16.08 29.34
C PRO A 293 -10.70 -16.53 29.19
N SER A 294 -10.38 -17.45 28.29
CA SER A 294 -9.07 -18.08 28.16
C SER A 294 -8.03 -17.26 27.38
N GLY A 295 -8.44 -16.19 26.71
CA GLY A 295 -7.57 -15.44 25.77
C GLY A 295 -7.17 -16.25 24.53
N GLN A 296 -7.68 -17.48 24.38
CA GLN A 296 -7.59 -18.32 23.20
C GLN A 296 -9.01 -18.50 22.65
N MET A 297 -9.21 -18.20 21.37
CA MET A 297 -10.49 -18.45 20.71
C MET A 297 -10.68 -19.95 20.48
N SER A 298 -11.83 -20.49 20.86
CA SER A 298 -12.26 -21.82 20.42
C SER A 298 -12.69 -21.81 18.95
N ASP A 299 -12.75 -22.97 18.32
CA ASP A 299 -13.31 -23.12 16.96
C ASP A 299 -14.74 -22.57 16.86
N GLU A 300 -15.53 -22.73 17.93
CA GLU A 300 -16.88 -22.18 18.03
C GLU A 300 -16.87 -20.64 18.07
N ALA A 301 -16.01 -20.03 18.89
CA ALA A 301 -15.88 -18.57 18.95
C ALA A 301 -15.32 -17.96 17.65
N LEU A 302 -14.46 -18.69 16.93
CA LEU A 302 -14.01 -18.33 15.58
C LEU A 302 -15.17 -18.39 14.59
N ALA A 303 -15.96 -19.45 14.61
CA ALA A 303 -17.13 -19.61 13.74
C ALA A 303 -18.18 -18.52 13.99
N GLU A 304 -18.45 -18.17 15.26
CA GLU A 304 -19.37 -17.09 15.63
C GLU A 304 -18.89 -15.71 15.14
N GLN A 305 -17.59 -15.44 15.20
CA GLN A 305 -17.02 -14.20 14.66
C GLN A 305 -17.07 -14.19 13.13
N ALA A 306 -16.71 -15.30 12.46
CA ALA A 306 -16.81 -15.41 11.00
C ALA A 306 -18.27 -15.27 10.51
N ALA A 307 -19.23 -15.71 11.32
CA ALA A 307 -20.66 -15.51 11.09
C ALA A 307 -21.09 -14.03 11.07
N VAL A 308 -20.30 -13.12 11.66
CA VAL A 308 -20.54 -11.67 11.67
C VAL A 308 -19.62 -10.95 10.68
N LEU A 309 -18.32 -11.26 10.68
CA LEU A 309 -17.28 -10.56 9.92
C LEU A 309 -17.09 -11.10 8.50
N GLY A 310 -17.53 -12.34 8.24
CA GLY A 310 -17.29 -13.08 6.99
C GLY A 310 -18.21 -12.72 5.84
N LEU A 311 -19.00 -11.64 5.93
CA LEU A 311 -19.82 -11.16 4.82
C LEU A 311 -18.92 -10.88 3.59
N PRO A 312 -19.19 -11.49 2.42
CA PRO A 312 -18.37 -11.31 1.23
C PRO A 312 -18.36 -9.85 0.75
N VAL A 313 -17.18 -9.37 0.38
CA VAL A 313 -16.98 -8.04 -0.22
C VAL A 313 -16.05 -8.19 -1.42
N ILE A 314 -16.58 -7.99 -2.63
CA ILE A 314 -15.82 -8.12 -3.88
C ILE A 314 -15.80 -6.80 -4.62
N VAL A 315 -14.62 -6.35 -5.04
CA VAL A 315 -14.46 -5.17 -5.88
C VAL A 315 -14.23 -5.62 -7.31
N THR A 316 -14.96 -5.04 -8.27
CA THR A 316 -14.81 -5.31 -9.70
C THR A 316 -14.14 -4.13 -10.38
N PHE A 317 -13.13 -4.41 -11.19
CA PHE A 317 -12.37 -3.40 -11.94
C PHE A 317 -12.73 -3.40 -13.43
N ALA A 318 -12.42 -2.28 -14.10
CA ALA A 318 -12.71 -2.07 -15.52
C ALA A 318 -11.92 -3.00 -16.45
N ASP A 319 -10.78 -3.52 -16.00
CA ASP A 319 -9.98 -4.54 -16.71
C ASP A 319 -10.60 -5.95 -16.65
N GLY A 320 -11.73 -6.12 -15.94
CA GLY A 320 -12.44 -7.38 -15.76
C GLY A 320 -11.90 -8.25 -14.62
N THR A 321 -10.85 -7.81 -13.93
CA THR A 321 -10.36 -8.48 -12.72
C THR A 321 -11.21 -8.11 -11.49
N THR A 322 -11.11 -8.93 -10.45
CA THR A 322 -11.77 -8.68 -9.17
C THR A 322 -10.77 -8.74 -8.02
N PHE A 323 -11.10 -8.05 -6.93
CA PHE A 323 -10.38 -8.12 -5.66
C PHE A 323 -11.31 -8.59 -4.55
N ASP A 324 -10.93 -9.66 -3.89
CA ASP A 324 -11.68 -10.23 -2.77
C ASP A 324 -11.24 -9.58 -1.44
N ALA A 325 -12.11 -8.76 -0.89
CA ALA A 325 -11.94 -8.09 0.41
C ALA A 325 -12.74 -8.79 1.53
N THR A 326 -13.15 -10.05 1.33
CA THR A 326 -13.90 -10.81 2.35
C THR A 326 -13.09 -10.98 3.63
N ASP A 327 -11.78 -11.20 3.53
CA ASP A 327 -10.91 -11.30 4.71
C ASP A 327 -10.34 -9.93 5.15
N ALA A 328 -11.02 -8.83 4.84
CA ALA A 328 -10.65 -7.48 5.28
C ALA A 328 -10.44 -7.40 6.79
N ASN A 329 -9.56 -6.47 7.19
CA ASN A 329 -9.45 -6.09 8.60
C ASN A 329 -10.81 -5.56 9.03
N GLY A 330 -11.47 -6.33 9.90
CA GLY A 330 -12.83 -6.08 10.35
C GLY A 330 -12.86 -5.76 11.84
N SER A 331 -13.63 -4.74 12.21
CA SER A 331 -13.99 -4.48 13.60
C SER A 331 -15.50 -4.57 13.73
N ALA A 332 -15.99 -5.10 14.85
CA ALA A 332 -17.42 -5.18 15.11
C ALA A 332 -17.72 -4.78 16.54
N VAL A 333 -18.83 -4.05 16.70
CA VAL A 333 -19.31 -3.56 17.99
C VAL A 333 -20.74 -4.04 18.19
N LYS A 334 -20.99 -4.69 19.34
CA LYS A 334 -22.33 -5.08 19.77
C LYS A 334 -23.20 -3.84 19.95
N ARG A 335 -24.45 -3.91 19.51
CA ARG A 335 -25.47 -2.91 19.81
C ARG A 335 -26.59 -3.52 20.65
N ASP A 336 -27.23 -2.63 21.40
CA ASP A 336 -28.49 -2.96 22.09
C ASP A 336 -29.54 -3.35 21.05
N GLY A 337 -30.18 -4.50 21.23
CA GLY A 337 -31.18 -5.02 20.28
C GLY A 337 -30.76 -6.26 19.49
N GLY A 338 -29.59 -6.83 19.75
CA GLY A 338 -29.18 -8.12 19.16
C GLY A 338 -28.38 -8.01 17.86
N THR A 339 -28.05 -6.79 17.42
CA THR A 339 -27.28 -6.53 16.20
C THR A 339 -25.80 -6.25 16.49
N SER A 340 -24.98 -6.32 15.44
CA SER A 340 -23.61 -5.82 15.44
C SER A 340 -23.42 -4.81 14.32
N VAL A 341 -22.71 -3.72 14.61
CA VAL A 341 -22.20 -2.81 13.58
C VAL A 341 -20.78 -3.25 13.25
N VAL A 342 -20.50 -3.44 11.97
CA VAL A 342 -19.23 -3.93 11.45
C VAL A 342 -18.64 -2.90 10.51
N THR A 343 -17.35 -2.64 10.64
CA THR A 343 -16.54 -1.89 9.68
C THR A 343 -15.46 -2.80 9.13
N LYS A 344 -15.39 -2.95 7.81
CA LYS A 344 -14.36 -3.69 7.09
C LYS A 344 -13.56 -2.73 6.21
N ALA A 345 -12.24 -2.78 6.30
CA ALA A 345 -11.35 -2.03 5.42
C ALA A 345 -10.23 -2.94 4.90
N ARG A 346 -9.93 -2.84 3.59
CA ARG A 346 -8.85 -3.57 2.96
C ARG A 346 -8.17 -2.69 1.91
N THR A 347 -6.85 -2.60 2.00
CA THR A 347 -6.02 -2.04 0.93
C THR A 347 -5.85 -3.08 -0.19
N TYR A 348 -5.93 -2.64 -1.43
CA TYR A 348 -5.62 -3.42 -2.62
C TYR A 348 -4.14 -3.82 -2.64
N ASP A 349 -3.83 -4.84 -3.42
CA ASP A 349 -2.46 -5.23 -3.77
C ASP A 349 -1.84 -4.31 -4.85
N ARG A 350 -2.63 -3.35 -5.35
CA ARG A 350 -2.23 -2.36 -6.34
C ARG A 350 -2.91 -1.02 -6.15
N ILE A 351 -2.31 0.06 -6.64
CA ILE A 351 -3.04 1.33 -6.74
C ILE A 351 -3.97 1.26 -7.95
N VAL A 352 -5.22 1.70 -7.77
CA VAL A 352 -6.26 1.68 -8.80
C VAL A 352 -6.79 3.10 -9.00
N ALA A 353 -7.01 3.56 -10.23
CA ALA A 353 -7.67 4.85 -10.40
C ALA A 353 -9.13 4.71 -9.96
N ALA A 354 -9.71 5.69 -9.26
CA ALA A 354 -11.10 5.60 -8.80
C ALA A 354 -12.09 5.35 -9.96
N GLY A 355 -11.79 5.86 -11.16
CA GLY A 355 -12.57 5.62 -12.38
C GLY A 355 -12.42 4.23 -13.01
N ASP A 356 -11.41 3.46 -12.59
CA ASP A 356 -11.19 2.07 -13.03
C ASP A 356 -11.88 1.06 -12.11
N ILE A 357 -12.55 1.53 -11.05
CA ILE A 357 -13.39 0.72 -10.17
C ILE A 357 -14.82 0.78 -10.72
N VAL A 358 -15.40 -0.39 -11.00
CA VAL A 358 -16.72 -0.50 -11.65
C VAL A 358 -17.82 -0.67 -10.61
N SER A 359 -17.63 -1.56 -9.65
CA SER A 359 -18.63 -1.86 -8.63
C SER A 359 -18.01 -2.50 -7.39
N VAL A 360 -18.75 -2.42 -6.28
CA VAL A 360 -18.51 -3.19 -5.06
C VAL A 360 -19.72 -4.08 -4.81
N THR A 361 -19.50 -5.38 -4.71
CA THR A 361 -20.53 -6.35 -4.36
C THR A 361 -20.40 -6.71 -2.89
N VAL A 362 -21.45 -6.46 -2.11
CA VAL A 362 -21.53 -6.78 -0.68
C VAL A 362 -22.61 -7.83 -0.48
N GLY A 363 -22.21 -9.04 -0.09
CA GLY A 363 -23.09 -10.21 -0.15
C GLY A 363 -23.52 -10.49 -1.60
N ASP A 364 -24.82 -10.36 -1.87
CA ASP A 364 -25.44 -10.49 -3.19
C ASP A 364 -25.86 -9.14 -3.83
N VAL A 365 -25.56 -8.02 -3.17
CA VAL A 365 -25.92 -6.68 -3.66
C VAL A 365 -24.72 -6.04 -4.37
N GLU A 366 -24.86 -5.79 -5.67
CA GLU A 366 -23.89 -5.02 -6.44
C GLU A 366 -24.19 -3.52 -6.39
N ILE A 367 -23.19 -2.73 -6.00
CA ILE A 367 -23.25 -1.28 -5.88
C ILE A 367 -22.33 -0.66 -6.92
N PRO A 368 -22.86 0.01 -7.96
CA PRO A 368 -22.03 0.58 -9.02
C PRO A 368 -21.28 1.83 -8.54
N VAL A 369 -20.03 1.96 -8.98
CA VAL A 369 -19.30 3.22 -8.90
C VAL A 369 -19.80 4.12 -10.02
N SER A 370 -20.57 5.14 -9.67
CA SER A 370 -21.00 6.12 -10.66
C SER A 370 -19.82 7.03 -10.96
N ALA A 371 -19.30 7.00 -12.19
CA ALA A 371 -18.30 7.97 -12.62
C ALA A 371 -18.86 9.40 -12.43
N ALA A 372 -18.22 10.17 -11.56
CA ALA A 372 -18.59 11.56 -11.26
C ALA A 372 -18.25 12.51 -12.41
#